data_AF-A0A7C2R4D2-F1
#
_entry.id   AF-A0A7C2R4D2-F1
#
_cell.length_a   1.000
_cell.length_b   1.000
_cell.length_c   1.000
_cell.angle_alpha   90.00
_cell.angle_beta   90.00
_cell.angle_gamma   90.00
#
_symmetry.space_group_name_H-M   'P 1'
#
loop_
_entity.id
_entity.type
_entity.pdbx_description
1 polymer ?
#
loop_
_entity_poly.entity_id
_entity_poly.type
_entity_poly.pdbx_seq_one_letter_code
_entity_poly.pdbx_strand_id
1 'polypeptide(L)' 'GEISPDEFKHFIGDDIRLDPVMLDKDMSIEELLNFYMGKNTPDRQEFIIDNLKVELDLIEE' A
#
# COMPACT_ATOMS: atom_id res chain seq x y z
N GLY A 1 12.64 9.85 4.03
CA GLY A 1 13.73 10.75 4.48
C GLY A 1 15.11 10.14 4.28
N GLU A 2 15.23 9.07 3.50
CA GLU A 2 16.49 8.38 3.22
C GLU A 2 17.20 8.94 1.96
N ILE A 3 16.55 9.85 1.24
CA ILE A 3 17.02 10.47 -0.01
C ILE A 3 17.27 11.95 0.24
N SER A 4 18.35 12.49 -0.33
CA SER A 4 18.69 13.90 -0.20
C SER A 4 17.74 14.80 -1.01
N PRO A 5 17.58 16.09 -0.64
CA PRO A 5 16.73 17.02 -1.41
C PRO A 5 17.16 17.17 -2.87
N ASP A 6 18.47 17.13 -3.13
CA ASP A 6 19.04 17.26 -4.48
C ASP A 6 18.75 16.05 -5.37
N GLU A 7 18.66 14.85 -4.79
CA GLU A 7 18.23 13.66 -5.53
C GLU A 7 16.71 13.63 -5.69
N PHE A 8 15.96 14.00 -4.64
CA PHE A 8 14.50 13.94 -4.63
C PHE A 8 13.86 14.81 -5.72
N LYS A 9 14.44 15.97 -6.03
CA LYS A 9 13.95 16.87 -7.10
C LYS A 9 13.91 16.21 -8.48
N HIS A 10 14.72 15.18 -8.72
CA HIS A 10 14.72 14.46 -9.99
C HIS A 10 13.58 13.44 -10.10
N PHE A 11 12.90 13.10 -8.99
CA PHE A 11 11.76 12.18 -8.98
C PHE A 11 10.41 12.89 -9.13
N ILE A 12 10.34 14.18 -8.77
CA ILE A 12 9.11 14.98 -8.83
C ILE A 12 9.31 16.14 -9.81
N GLY A 13 8.69 16.04 -10.98
CA GLY A 13 8.77 17.04 -12.05
C GLY A 13 7.81 16.71 -13.18
N ASP A 14 7.95 17.36 -14.34
CA ASP A 14 7.03 17.18 -15.47
C ASP A 14 7.01 15.75 -16.02
N ASP A 15 8.11 15.00 -15.87
CA ASP A 15 8.26 13.61 -16.28
C ASP A 15 7.88 12.58 -15.18
N ILE A 16 7.26 13.02 -14.09
CA ILE A 16 6.85 12.11 -13.02
C ILE A 16 5.82 11.10 -13.52
N ARG A 17 6.05 9.82 -13.20
CA ARG A 17 5.07 8.77 -13.45
C ARG A 17 4.01 8.80 -12.35
N LEU A 18 2.82 9.30 -12.69
CA LEU A 18 1.65 9.27 -11.82
C LEU A 18 0.81 8.03 -12.11
N ASP A 19 0.45 7.30 -11.06
CA ASP A 19 -0.62 6.30 -11.13
C ASP A 19 -1.90 6.90 -10.55
N PRO A 20 -2.90 7.25 -11.40
CA PRO A 20 -4.13 7.87 -10.94
C PRO A 20 -4.98 6.88 -10.14
N VAL A 21 -5.46 7.31 -8.97
CA VAL A 21 -6.37 6.50 -8.15
C VAL A 21 -7.77 6.58 -8.75
N MET A 22 -8.27 5.44 -9.24
CA MET A 22 -9.64 5.29 -9.73
C MET A 22 -10.47 4.57 -8.68
N LEU A 23 -11.60 5.16 -8.32
CA LEU A 23 -12.53 4.56 -7.36
C LEU A 23 -13.57 3.73 -8.11
N ASP A 24 -13.66 2.46 -7.76
CA ASP A 24 -14.73 1.59 -8.25
C ASP A 24 -16.06 1.99 -7.61
N LYS A 25 -17.15 1.93 -8.37
CA LYS A 25 -18.49 2.34 -7.90
C LYS A 25 -19.14 1.31 -6.99
N ASP A 26 -18.64 0.08 -7.01
CA ASP A 26 -19.28 -1.07 -6.38
C ASP A 26 -18.97 -1.19 -4.87
N MET A 27 -17.95 -0.48 -4.36
CA MET A 27 -17.57 -0.49 -2.95
C MET A 27 -17.63 0.92 -2.35
N SER A 28 -18.25 1.05 -1.17
CA SER A 28 -18.23 2.32 -0.44
C SER A 28 -16.83 2.64 0.07
N ILE A 29 -16.34 3.85 -0.22
CA ILE A 29 -15.06 4.37 0.30
C ILE A 29 -15.05 4.32 1.84
N GLU A 30 -16.20 4.63 2.46
CA GLU A 30 -16.33 4.63 3.91
C GLU A 30 -16.11 3.23 4.50
N GLU A 31 -16.68 2.21 3.88
CA GLU A 31 -16.53 0.82 4.32
C GLU A 31 -15.08 0.34 4.15
N LEU A 32 -14.45 0.68 3.01
CA LEU A 32 -13.06 0.37 2.74
C LEU A 32 -12.12 1.02 3.79
N LEU A 33 -12.31 2.31 4.06
CA LEU A 33 -11.50 3.02 5.05
C LEU A 33 -11.74 2.50 6.47
N ASN A 34 -13.00 2.20 6.84
CA ASN A 34 -13.31 1.62 8.14
C ASN A 34 -12.64 0.25 8.32
N PHE A 35 -12.61 -0.58 7.29
CA PHE A 35 -11.93 -1.87 7.34
C PHE A 35 -10.41 -1.71 7.50
N TYR A 36 -9.75 -0.97 6.61
CA TYR A 36 -8.28 -0.87 6.62
C TYR A 36 -7.70 0.05 7.71
N MET A 37 -8.39 1.14 8.06
CA MET A 37 -7.89 2.20 8.96
C MET A 37 -8.65 2.30 10.29
N GLY A 38 -9.74 1.54 10.45
CA GLY A 38 -10.57 1.59 11.66
C GLY A 38 -9.99 0.83 12.85
N LYS A 39 -10.88 0.40 13.75
CA LYS A 39 -10.50 -0.34 14.97
C LYS A 39 -9.87 -1.69 14.61
N ASN A 40 -9.04 -2.21 15.52
CA ASN A 40 -8.51 -3.55 15.39
C ASN A 40 -9.59 -4.59 15.74
N THR A 41 -10.09 -5.29 14.75
CA THR A 41 -11.10 -6.35 14.88
C THR A 41 -10.49 -7.72 14.59
N PRO A 42 -11.06 -8.82 15.14
CA PRO A 42 -10.65 -10.17 14.78
C PRO A 42 -10.71 -10.44 13.28
N ASP A 43 -11.79 -10.03 12.61
CA ASP A 43 -11.97 -10.22 11.16
C ASP A 43 -10.84 -9.57 10.34
N ARG A 44 -10.42 -8.36 10.73
CA ARG A 44 -9.30 -7.68 10.07
C ARG A 44 -7.98 -8.40 10.32
N GLN A 45 -7.79 -8.91 11.53
CA GLN A 45 -6.59 -9.67 11.88
C GLN A 45 -6.49 -10.94 11.04
N GLU A 46 -7.57 -11.71 10.93
CA GLU A 46 -7.64 -12.92 10.11
C GLU A 46 -7.36 -12.59 8.63
N PHE A 47 -8.02 -11.56 8.09
CA PHE A 47 -7.76 -11.10 6.73
C PHE A 47 -6.29 -10.74 6.48
N ILE A 48 -5.62 -10.05 7.41
CA ILE A 48 -4.20 -9.71 7.28
C ILE A 48 -3.34 -10.98 7.29
N ILE A 49 -3.61 -11.93 8.19
CA ILE A 49 -2.86 -13.19 8.28
C ILE A 49 -2.98 -13.97 6.97
N ASP A 50 -4.18 -14.09 6.42
CA ASP A 50 -4.44 -14.85 5.19
C ASP A 50 -3.77 -14.23 3.95
N ASN A 51 -3.58 -12.91 3.94
CA ASN A 51 -2.95 -12.18 2.84
C ASN A 51 -1.47 -11.87 3.09
N LEU A 52 -0.92 -12.26 4.24
CA LEU A 52 0.48 -12.03 4.57
C LEU A 52 1.36 -12.92 3.68
N LYS A 53 2.05 -12.29 2.72
CA LYS A 53 3.06 -12.98 1.92
C LYS A 53 4.35 -13.08 2.71
N VAL A 54 4.81 -14.32 2.92
CA VAL A 54 6.14 -14.58 3.48
C VAL A 54 7.10 -14.73 2.30
N GLU A 55 7.98 -13.76 2.12
CA GLU A 55 9.14 -13.95 1.25
C GLU A 55 10.12 -14.86 1.98
N LEU A 56 10.22 -16.11 1.54
CA LEU A 56 11.27 -17.02 1.99
C LEU A 56 12.51 -16.70 1.17
N ASP A 57 13.59 -16.27 1.83
CA ASP A 57 14.91 -16.24 1.23
C ASP A 57 15.29 -17.68 0.88
N LEU A 58 15.02 -18.09 -0.37
CA LEU A 58 15.50 -19.35 -0.89
C LEU A 58 17.02 -19.20 -0.99
N ILE A 59 17.75 -19.84 -0.09
CA ILE A 59 19.20 -19.98 -0.23
C ILE A 59 19.41 -20.85 -1.47
N GLU A 60 19.86 -20.23 -2.56
CA GLU A 60 20.33 -20.95 -3.75
C GLU A 60 21.62 -21.70 -3.36
N GLU A 61 21.63 -23.03 -3.52
CA GLU A 61 22.82 -23.90 -3.39
C GLU A 61 23.73 -23.81 -4.62
#